data_AF-A0A3B4WND8-F1
#
_entry.id   AF-A0A3B4WND8-F1
#
_cell.length_a   1.000
_cell.length_b   1.000
_cell.length_c   1.000
_cell.angle_alpha   90.00
_cell.angle_beta   90.00
_cell.angle_gamma   90.00
#
_symmetry.space_group_name_H-M   'P 1'
#
loop_
_entity.id
_entity.type
_entity.pdbx_description
1 polymer ?
#
loop_
_entity_poly.entity_id
_entity_poly.type
_entity_poly.pdbx_seq_one_letter_code
_entity_poly.pdbx_strand_id
1 'polypeptide(L)' 'DLLWSAVEVVVWEWLNEHGRWRPYSAAVCHHIENVLKGDARGTVVLGQVDAQLSPYVIDLQSMHQFRQDT' A
#
# COMPACT_ATOMS: atom_id res chain seq x y z
N ASP A 1 14.74 28.49 -11.93
CA ASP A 1 14.94 27.15 -12.52
C ASP A 1 14.35 26.06 -11.64
N LEU A 2 13.09 25.71 -11.91
CA LEU A 2 12.32 24.64 -11.26
C LEU A 2 12.52 23.27 -11.95
N LEU A 3 13.61 23.09 -12.72
CA LEU A 3 13.72 22.01 -13.69
C LEU A 3 14.28 20.68 -13.16
N TRP A 4 14.49 20.54 -11.86
CA TRP A 4 14.81 19.25 -11.26
C TRP A 4 14.06 19.07 -9.93
N SER A 5 12.73 19.12 -9.98
CA SER A 5 11.94 18.42 -8.96
C SER A 5 12.26 16.93 -9.12
N ALA A 6 12.98 16.35 -8.16
CA ALA A 6 13.18 14.90 -8.15
C ALA A 6 11.80 14.23 -8.07
N VAL A 7 11.51 13.34 -9.01
CA VAL A 7 10.29 12.52 -8.93
C VAL A 7 10.56 11.45 -7.87
N GLU A 8 9.96 11.61 -6.70
CA GLU A 8 9.97 10.55 -5.69
C GLU A 8 9.03 9.43 -6.12
N VAL A 9 9.59 8.24 -6.29
CA VAL A 9 8.84 7.01 -6.55
C VAL A 9 8.75 6.24 -5.24
N VAL A 10 7.54 6.07 -4.73
CA VAL A 10 7.27 5.24 -3.56
C VAL A 10 6.80 3.87 -4.01
N VAL A 11 7.49 2.83 -3.55
CA VAL A 11 7.09 1.43 -3.74
C VAL A 11 6.68 0.88 -2.38
N TRP A 12 5.42 0.51 -2.28
CA TRP A 12 4.89 -0.24 -1.15
C TRP A 12 5.09 -1.72 -1.41
N GLU A 13 5.56 -2.43 -0.39
CA GLU A 13 5.80 -3.87 -0.44
C GLU A 13 5.08 -4.56 0.72
N TRP A 14 4.78 -5.85 0.54
CA TRP A 14 4.30 -6.73 1.59
C TRP A 14 5.25 -7.91 1.78
N LEU A 15 5.39 -8.37 3.02
CA LEU A 15 6.19 -9.55 3.34
C LEU A 15 5.34 -10.79 3.09
N ASN A 16 5.75 -11.63 2.14
CA ASN A 16 5.04 -12.87 1.86
C ASN A 16 5.43 -14.02 2.81
N GLU A 17 4.68 -15.12 2.71
CA GLU A 17 4.85 -16.34 3.54
C GLU A 17 6.24 -16.99 3.44
N HIS A 18 7.02 -16.65 2.40
CA HIS A 18 8.39 -17.12 2.22
C HIS A 18 9.45 -16.15 2.78
N GLY A 19 9.03 -15.11 3.51
CA GLY A 19 9.93 -14.09 4.05
C GLY A 19 10.53 -13.16 3.00
N ARG A 20 9.87 -13.00 1.84
CA ARG A 20 10.30 -12.09 0.78
C ARG A 20 9.36 -10.91 0.65
N TRP A 21 9.93 -9.72 0.56
CA TRP A 21 9.19 -8.52 0.17
C TRP A 21 8.73 -8.64 -1.28
N ARG A 22 7.48 -8.26 -1.52
CA ARG A 22 6.83 -8.28 -2.82
C ARG A 22 6.23 -6.90 -3.09
N PRO A 23 6.56 -6.26 -4.22
CA PRO A 23 5.98 -4.97 -4.55
C PRO A 23 4.52 -5.12 -4.90
N TYR A 24 3.71 -4.15 -4.47
CA TYR A 24 2.39 -3.93 -5.04
C TYR A 24 2.51 -3.30 -6.44
N SER A 25 1.40 -3.31 -7.19
CA SER A 25 1.32 -2.58 -8.44
C SER A 25 1.37 -1.05 -8.18
N ALA A 26 1.77 -0.28 -9.20
CA ALA A 26 1.86 1.18 -9.07
C ALA A 26 0.53 1.84 -8.63
N ALA A 27 -0.60 1.31 -9.11
CA ALA A 27 -1.93 1.81 -8.73
C ALA A 27 -2.22 1.58 -7.24
N VAL A 28 -1.86 0.41 -6.71
CA VAL A 28 -2.04 0.08 -5.30
C VAL A 28 -1.08 0.90 -4.43
N CYS A 29 0.20 1.04 -4.82
CA CYS A 29 1.15 1.91 -4.12
C CYS A 29 0.63 3.36 -4.02
N HIS A 30 0.12 3.90 -5.14
CA HIS A 30 -0.43 5.25 -5.16
C HIS A 30 -1.65 5.41 -4.24
N HIS A 31 -2.51 4.40 -4.19
CA HIS A 31 -3.68 4.42 -3.32
C HIS A 31 -3.29 4.38 -1.84
N ILE A 32 -2.38 3.47 -1.45
CA ILE A 32 -1.86 3.40 -0.07
C ILE A 32 -1.27 4.76 0.34
N GLU A 33 -0.44 5.33 -0.53
CA GLU A 33 0.21 6.63 -0.29
C GLU A 33 -0.80 7.78 -0.11
N ASN A 34 -1.86 7.80 -0.91
CA ASN A 34 -2.92 8.81 -0.78
C ASN A 34 -3.69 8.69 0.53
N VAL A 35 -3.97 7.45 0.99
CA VAL A 35 -4.62 7.23 2.29
C VAL A 35 -3.68 7.64 3.42
N LEU A 36 -2.40 7.24 3.37
CA LEU A 36 -1.40 7.59 4.38
C LEU A 36 -1.26 9.11 4.56
N LYS A 37 -1.26 9.86 3.45
CA LYS A 37 -1.19 11.34 3.47
C LYS A 37 -2.42 11.99 4.10
N GLY A 38 -3.59 11.35 3.99
CA GLY A 38 -4.84 11.84 4.57
C GLY A 38 -5.03 11.44 6.03
N ASP A 39 -4.65 10.20 6.36
CA ASP A 39 -4.76 9.62 7.69
C ASP A 39 -3.67 8.55 7.92
N ALA A 40 -2.65 8.93 8.69
CA ALA A 40 -1.55 8.03 9.05
C ALA A 40 -1.96 6.87 9.99
N ARG A 41 -3.19 6.88 10.51
CA ARG A 41 -3.77 5.79 11.30
C ARG A 41 -4.95 5.11 10.58
N GLY A 42 -5.08 5.39 9.28
CA GLY A 42 -6.14 4.85 8.45
C GLY A 42 -5.94 3.38 8.12
N THR A 43 -6.95 2.85 7.44
CA THR A 43 -6.99 1.47 6.97
C THR A 43 -7.17 1.48 5.45
N VAL A 44 -6.41 0.66 4.74
CA VAL A 44 -6.48 0.55 3.27
C VAL A 44 -7.14 -0.77 2.88
N VAL A 45 -8.28 -0.71 2.20
CA VAL A 45 -8.96 -1.89 1.63
C VAL A 45 -8.47 -2.10 0.21
N LEU A 46 -7.53 -3.04 0.03
CA LEU A 46 -6.81 -3.20 -1.25
C LEU A 46 -7.73 -3.60 -2.41
N GLY A 47 -8.82 -4.31 -2.11
CA GLY A 47 -9.90 -4.67 -3.04
C GLY A 47 -10.54 -3.49 -3.79
N GLN A 48 -10.46 -2.27 -3.25
CA GLN A 48 -11.01 -1.08 -3.90
C GLN A 48 -10.24 -0.70 -5.18
N VAL A 49 -9.00 -1.15 -5.30
CA VAL A 49 -8.12 -0.82 -6.43
C VAL A 49 -7.79 -2.07 -7.25
N ASP A 50 -7.62 -3.22 -6.60
CA ASP A 50 -7.34 -4.49 -7.27
C ASP A 50 -8.24 -5.59 -6.71
N ALA A 51 -9.18 -6.08 -7.54
CA ALA A 51 -10.12 -7.11 -7.14
C ALA A 51 -9.45 -8.42 -6.71
N GLN A 52 -8.22 -8.73 -7.17
CA GLN A 52 -7.48 -9.91 -6.70
C GLN A 52 -7.02 -9.77 -5.24
N LEU A 53 -6.94 -8.53 -4.75
CA LEU A 53 -6.57 -8.21 -3.37
C LEU A 53 -7.79 -7.97 -2.47
N SER A 54 -9.01 -8.30 -2.94
CA SER A 54 -10.25 -8.13 -2.17
C SER A 54 -10.21 -8.67 -0.74
N PRO A 55 -9.55 -9.79 -0.43
CA PRO A 55 -9.49 -10.30 0.94
C PRO A 55 -8.59 -9.50 1.89
N TYR A 56 -7.75 -8.58 1.38
CA TYR A 56 -6.65 -8.00 2.15
C TYR A 56 -6.87 -6.54 2.53
N VAL A 57 -6.48 -6.23 3.76
CA VAL A 57 -6.50 -4.89 4.35
C VAL A 57 -5.13 -4.56 4.93
N ILE A 58 -4.72 -3.29 4.85
CA ILE A 58 -3.54 -2.76 5.55
C ILE A 58 -4.00 -1.84 6.67
N ASP A 59 -3.54 -2.09 7.89
CA ASP A 59 -3.56 -1.10 8.97
C ASP A 59 -2.28 -0.25 8.88
N LEU A 60 -2.43 1.05 8.60
CA LEU A 60 -1.31 1.97 8.41
C LEU A 60 -0.62 2.35 9.72
N GLN A 61 -1.31 2.25 10.86
CA GLN A 61 -0.70 2.52 12.16
C GLN A 61 0.31 1.43 12.53
N SER A 62 -0.06 0.17 12.32
CA SER A 62 0.81 -0.98 12.62
C SER A 62 1.69 -1.41 11.44
N MET A 63 1.45 -0.86 10.25
CA MET A 63 2.11 -1.24 8.99
C MET A 63 1.95 -2.73 8.68
N HIS A 64 0.77 -3.27 8.95
CA HIS A 64 0.48 -4.70 8.85
C HIS A 64 -0.62 -4.98 7.83
N GLN A 65 -0.36 -5.92 6.92
CA GLN A 65 -1.37 -6.48 6.03
C GLN A 65 -2.00 -7.70 6.71
N PHE A 66 -3.32 -7.81 6.71
CA PHE A 66 -4.04 -8.98 7.17
C PHE A 66 -5.20 -9.32 6.23
N ARG A 67 -5.64 -10.57 6.26
CA ARG A 67 -6.81 -11.04 5.54
C ARG A 67 -8.06 -10.79 6.39
N GLN A 68 -9.14 -10.28 5.80
CA GLN A 68 -10.34 -9.91 6.56
C GLN A 68 -11.17 -11.11 7.04
N ASP A 69 -10.97 -12.29 6.45
CA ASP A 69 -11.74 -13.51 6.70
C ASP A 69 -11.04 -14.50 7.65
N THR A 70 -9.96 -14.08 8.30
CA THR A 70 -9.18 -14.85 9.27
C THR A 70 -9.11 -14.12 10.60
#